data_AF-A0A1I0VNF0-F1
#
_entry.id   AF-A0A1I0VNF0-F1
#
_cell.length_a   1.000
_cell.length_b   1.000
_cell.length_c   1.000
_cell.angle_alpha   90.00
_cell.angle_beta   90.00
_cell.angle_gamma   90.00
#
_symmetry.space_group_name_H-M   'P 1'
#
loop_
_entity.id
_entity.type
_entity.pdbx_description
1 polymer ?
#
loop_
_entity_poly.entity_id
_entity_poly.type
_entity_poly.pdbx_seq_one_letter_code
_entity_poly.pdbx_strand_id
1 'polypeptide(L)'
;MDTQPGTGTPPAGVPHDQPPRSRTGARTGPVVRPWSVASALPPGATVTTPARVWYARDVLVVARDLLGAYVTRRSPEGDVTVRVTEVEAYAGSEDPGSHAFRGRTARNGVMFAEPGRLYVYRHLGLHHCVNVVAQPTGSPAAVLLRAGEVVDGEDLAWERRERVGVVDSRRQLARGPARLAVCLGLDLQDNGADVTEPEGAVVVHRPGTTHAQHATGPRVGVSGTGGDAGRFPWRFWLQNEPTVSPYRPAYRSPAPADAPDGATASA
;
A
#
# COMPACT_ATOMS: atom_id res chain seq x y z
N MET A 1 -83.49 23.52 -50.06
CA MET A 1 -83.70 24.94 -49.74
C MET A 1 -82.97 25.23 -48.45
N ASP A 2 -81.92 26.04 -48.57
CA ASP A 2 -81.27 26.92 -47.62
C ASP A 2 -81.33 26.64 -46.11
N THR A 3 -80.17 26.53 -45.46
CA THR A 3 -79.46 27.69 -44.88
C THR A 3 -78.15 27.25 -44.20
N GLN A 4 -77.08 28.02 -44.44
CA GLN A 4 -75.75 27.86 -43.83
C GLN A 4 -75.71 28.36 -42.37
N PRO A 5 -74.67 27.98 -41.60
CA PRO A 5 -74.13 28.83 -40.55
C PRO A 5 -72.68 29.29 -40.84
N GLY A 6 -72.47 30.61 -40.75
CA GLY A 6 -71.15 31.26 -40.62
C GLY A 6 -70.55 31.06 -39.21
N THR A 7 -69.24 30.91 -39.05
CA THR A 7 -68.18 31.94 -38.89
C THR A 7 -67.65 31.94 -37.46
N GLY A 8 -66.34 31.78 -37.30
CA GLY A 8 -65.65 31.94 -36.01
C GLY A 8 -64.16 31.64 -36.10
N THR A 9 -63.38 32.61 -36.60
CA THR A 9 -61.91 32.60 -36.56
C THR A 9 -61.44 32.99 -35.15
N PRO A 10 -60.57 32.21 -34.47
CA PRO A 10 -59.99 32.62 -33.19
C PRO A 10 -58.82 33.61 -33.35
N PRO A 11 -58.60 34.52 -32.37
CA PRO A 11 -57.55 35.55 -32.46
C PRO A 11 -56.14 35.01 -32.16
N ALA A 12 -55.16 35.70 -32.74
CA ALA A 12 -53.72 35.43 -32.68
C ALA A 12 -53.16 35.49 -31.25
N GLY A 13 -52.32 34.51 -30.92
CA GLY A 13 -51.62 34.40 -29.63
C GLY A 13 -50.53 35.46 -29.45
N VAL A 14 -50.47 35.99 -28.23
CA VAL A 14 -49.40 36.89 -27.75
C VAL A 14 -48.19 36.05 -27.35
N PRO A 15 -46.96 36.37 -27.80
CA PRO A 15 -45.77 35.63 -27.39
C PRO A 15 -45.38 36.03 -25.96
N HIS A 16 -45.39 35.06 -25.04
CA HIS A 16 -44.78 35.20 -23.72
C HIS A 16 -43.27 35.00 -23.85
N ASP A 17 -42.52 36.09 -23.75
CA ASP A 17 -41.07 36.10 -23.63
C ASP A 17 -40.68 35.72 -22.19
N GLN A 18 -40.17 34.51 -22.00
CA GLN A 18 -39.62 34.04 -20.73
C GLN A 18 -38.16 33.63 -20.96
N PRO A 19 -37.18 34.31 -20.35
CA PRO A 19 -35.78 33.98 -20.58
C PRO A 19 -35.44 32.62 -19.96
N PRO A 20 -34.67 31.76 -20.65
CA PRO A 20 -34.22 30.50 -20.07
C PRO A 20 -33.26 30.77 -18.90
N ARG A 21 -33.57 30.19 -17.74
CA ARG A 21 -32.71 30.20 -16.55
C ARG A 21 -31.39 29.49 -16.86
N SER A 22 -30.30 30.24 -16.90
CA SER A 22 -28.94 29.73 -17.00
C SER A 22 -28.57 28.97 -15.70
N ARG A 23 -28.61 27.64 -15.75
CA ARG A 23 -27.97 26.78 -14.74
C ARG A 23 -26.50 26.57 -15.12
N THR A 24 -25.69 27.61 -15.00
CA THR A 24 -24.22 27.49 -14.93
C THR A 24 -23.82 27.29 -13.48
N GLY A 25 -24.15 26.11 -12.93
CA GLY A 25 -23.45 25.60 -11.75
C GLY A 25 -22.09 25.09 -12.20
N ALA A 26 -21.08 25.96 -12.19
CA ALA A 26 -19.70 25.53 -12.30
C ALA A 26 -19.43 24.58 -11.12
N ARG A 27 -19.40 23.27 -11.40
CA ARG A 27 -18.84 22.29 -10.48
C ARG A 27 -17.37 22.67 -10.33
N THR A 28 -17.06 23.36 -9.23
CA THR A 28 -15.68 23.47 -8.77
C THR A 28 -15.17 22.04 -8.61
N GLY A 29 -14.26 21.64 -9.51
CA GLY A 29 -13.50 20.42 -9.30
C GLY A 29 -12.79 20.49 -7.95
N PRO A 30 -12.44 19.35 -7.34
CA PRO A 30 -11.69 19.37 -6.09
C PRO A 30 -10.46 20.24 -6.26
N VAL A 31 -10.35 21.25 -5.39
CA VAL A 31 -9.18 22.12 -5.33
C VAL A 31 -8.03 21.25 -4.85
N VAL A 32 -7.19 20.82 -5.79
CA VAL A 32 -5.92 20.14 -5.49
C VAL A 32 -5.02 21.20 -4.87
N ARG A 33 -4.95 21.20 -3.52
CA ARG A 33 -4.03 22.09 -2.82
C ARG A 33 -2.61 21.57 -3.07
N PRO A 34 -1.68 22.41 -3.55
CA PRO A 34 -0.29 22.01 -3.67
C PRO A 34 0.24 21.66 -2.28
N TRP A 35 0.61 20.39 -2.13
CA TRP A 35 1.26 19.84 -0.95
C TRP A 35 2.61 20.54 -0.75
N SER A 36 2.89 20.98 0.48
CA SER A 36 4.25 21.27 0.89
C SER A 36 4.81 20.04 1.58
N VAL A 37 5.88 19.48 0.99
CA VAL A 37 6.70 18.39 1.58
C VAL A 37 7.10 18.71 3.04
N ALA A 38 7.13 19.98 3.42
CA ALA A 38 7.51 20.41 4.76
C ALA A 38 6.48 20.15 5.87
N SER A 39 5.20 19.90 5.58
CA SER A 39 4.17 19.83 6.64
C SER A 39 4.07 18.46 7.33
N ALA A 40 4.43 17.38 6.64
CA ALA A 40 4.31 16.00 7.14
C ALA A 40 5.64 15.38 7.62
N LEU A 41 6.73 16.13 7.45
CA LEU A 41 8.05 15.72 7.88
C LEU A 41 8.39 16.41 9.20
N PRO A 42 9.23 15.80 10.05
CA PRO A 42 9.73 16.49 11.23
C PRO A 42 10.34 17.84 10.83
N PRO A 43 10.06 18.94 11.56
CA PRO A 43 10.66 20.24 11.28
C PRO A 43 12.19 20.13 11.18
N GLY A 44 12.75 20.56 10.04
CA GLY A 44 14.19 20.52 9.78
C GLY A 44 14.74 19.22 9.16
N ALA A 45 13.91 18.19 8.96
CA ALA A 45 14.35 16.98 8.26
C ALA A 45 14.54 17.24 6.75
N THR A 46 15.78 17.15 6.28
CA THR A 46 16.05 17.12 4.84
C THR A 46 15.74 15.72 4.33
N VAL A 47 14.71 15.60 3.50
CA VAL A 47 14.39 14.35 2.80
C VAL A 47 14.59 14.49 1.30
N THR A 48 14.80 13.36 0.63
CA THR A 48 14.89 13.28 -0.83
C THR A 48 13.98 12.18 -1.35
N THR A 49 13.36 12.39 -2.51
CA THR A 49 12.69 11.32 -3.26
C THR A 49 13.77 10.54 -4.02
N PRO A 50 14.03 9.27 -3.70
CA PRO A 50 15.08 8.53 -4.38
C PRO A 50 14.69 8.29 -5.85
N ALA A 51 15.62 8.58 -6.77
CA ALA A 51 15.43 8.28 -8.18
C ALA A 51 15.31 6.77 -8.42
N ARG A 52 14.71 6.35 -9.55
CA ARG A 52 14.56 4.93 -9.92
C ARG A 52 15.84 4.11 -9.79
N VAL A 53 16.97 4.66 -10.24
CA VAL A 53 18.29 4.01 -10.17
C VAL A 53 18.72 3.66 -8.74
N TRP A 54 18.25 4.41 -7.75
CA TRP A 54 18.53 4.14 -6.35
C TRP A 54 17.88 2.84 -5.86
N TYR A 55 16.70 2.49 -6.38
CA TYR A 55 16.03 1.23 -6.07
C TYR A 55 16.66 0.02 -6.80
N ALA A 56 17.43 0.26 -7.86
CA ALA A 56 18.12 -0.76 -8.66
C ALA A 56 19.38 -1.34 -7.97
N ARG A 57 19.33 -1.50 -6.64
CA ARG A 57 20.41 -2.02 -5.79
C ARG A 57 19.99 -3.34 -5.15
N ASP A 58 20.92 -3.98 -4.46
CA ASP A 58 20.67 -5.15 -3.62
C ASP A 58 19.48 -4.91 -2.67
N VAL A 59 18.56 -5.86 -2.59
CA VAL A 59 17.30 -5.70 -1.86
C VAL A 59 17.51 -5.58 -0.35
N LEU A 60 18.58 -6.17 0.21
CA LEU A 60 18.91 -6.02 1.63
C LEU A 60 19.43 -4.61 1.92
N VAL A 61 20.20 -4.04 1.00
CA VAL A 61 20.63 -2.63 1.09
C VAL A 61 19.41 -1.72 1.03
N VAL A 62 18.52 -1.90 0.04
CA VAL A 62 17.29 -1.10 -0.10
C VAL A 62 16.41 -1.24 1.15
N ALA A 63 16.24 -2.45 1.69
CA ALA A 63 15.43 -2.68 2.88
C ALA A 63 15.93 -1.89 4.09
N ARG A 64 17.24 -1.99 4.41
CA ARG A 64 17.83 -1.24 5.53
C ARG A 64 17.70 0.27 5.33
N ASP A 65 17.90 0.71 4.10
CA ASP A 65 17.82 2.12 3.73
C ASP A 65 16.40 2.71 3.75
N LEU A 66 15.38 1.85 3.65
CA LEU A 66 13.97 2.23 3.77
C LEU A 66 13.49 2.33 5.22
N LEU A 67 14.27 1.86 6.20
CA LEU A 67 13.97 2.14 7.61
C LEU A 67 14.12 3.64 7.89
N GLY A 68 13.08 4.23 8.48
CA GLY A 68 12.97 5.67 8.70
C GLY A 68 12.54 6.47 7.46
N ALA A 69 12.35 5.83 6.30
CA ALA A 69 11.77 6.49 5.15
C ALA A 69 10.29 6.81 5.38
N TYR A 70 9.75 7.74 4.61
CA TYR A 70 8.37 8.18 4.66
C TYR A 70 7.65 7.75 3.40
N VAL A 71 6.51 7.09 3.54
CA VAL A 71 5.62 6.72 2.44
C VAL A 71 4.38 7.58 2.54
N THR A 72 4.15 8.40 1.53
CA THR A 72 2.95 9.26 1.46
C THR A 72 2.02 8.72 0.38
N ARG A 73 0.76 8.45 0.74
CA ARG A 73 -0.34 8.26 -0.22
C ARG A 73 -1.15 9.53 -0.28
N ARG A 74 -1.27 10.09 -1.49
CA ARG A 74 -2.17 11.19 -1.81
C ARG A 74 -3.48 10.68 -2.37
N SER A 75 -4.58 11.24 -1.90
CA SER A 75 -5.91 10.83 -2.36
C SER A 75 -6.93 11.97 -2.25
N PRO A 76 -8.08 11.89 -2.95
CA PRO A 76 -9.15 12.88 -2.79
C PRO A 76 -9.72 12.98 -1.36
N GLU A 77 -9.58 11.93 -0.54
CA GLU A 77 -9.97 11.93 0.88
C GLU A 77 -8.97 12.70 1.77
N GLY A 78 -7.76 12.95 1.27
CA GLY A 78 -6.64 13.49 2.02
C GLY A 78 -5.38 12.65 1.90
N ASP A 79 -4.29 13.18 2.43
CA ASP A 79 -2.98 12.55 2.39
C ASP A 79 -2.71 11.82 3.71
N VAL A 80 -2.00 10.70 3.63
CA VAL A 80 -1.51 9.97 4.80
C VAL A 80 -0.04 9.67 4.61
N THR A 81 0.78 9.99 5.62
CA THR A 81 2.22 9.69 5.61
C THR A 81 2.59 8.75 6.74
N VAL A 82 3.32 7.69 6.38
CA VAL A 82 3.84 6.69 7.32
C VAL A 82 5.35 6.71 7.32
N ARG A 83 5.98 6.93 8.48
CA ARG A 83 7.40 6.64 8.71
C ARG A 83 7.58 5.14 8.90
N VAL A 84 8.35 4.51 8.01
CA VAL A 84 8.59 3.07 8.00
C VAL A 84 9.49 2.69 9.17
N THR A 85 9.02 1.78 10.02
CA THR A 85 9.76 1.31 11.21
C THR A 85 10.16 -0.16 11.11
N GLU A 86 9.58 -0.90 10.17
CA GLU A 86 9.85 -2.32 9.96
C GLU A 86 9.64 -2.70 8.49
N VAL A 87 10.54 -3.53 7.97
CA VAL A 87 10.49 -4.08 6.61
C VAL A 87 10.94 -5.54 6.56
N GLU A 88 10.61 -6.23 5.47
CA GLU A 88 11.20 -7.52 5.10
C GLU A 88 11.69 -7.50 3.66
N ALA A 89 12.87 -8.06 3.42
CA ALA A 89 13.43 -8.21 2.09
C ALA A 89 13.09 -9.59 1.50
N TYR A 90 12.85 -9.61 0.18
CA TYR A 90 12.61 -10.82 -0.60
C TYR A 90 13.47 -10.80 -1.87
N ALA A 91 14.44 -11.71 -1.96
CA ALA A 91 15.49 -11.74 -3.00
C ALA A 91 15.18 -12.70 -4.16
N GLY A 92 13.91 -12.74 -4.58
CA GLY A 92 13.56 -13.42 -5.83
C GLY A 92 13.84 -14.91 -5.87
N SER A 93 14.55 -15.32 -6.92
CA SER A 93 14.94 -16.71 -7.21
C SER A 93 15.90 -17.32 -6.18
N GLU A 94 16.62 -16.50 -5.42
CA GLU A 94 17.55 -16.97 -4.39
C GLU A 94 16.87 -17.20 -3.03
N ASP A 95 15.58 -16.88 -2.95
CA ASP A 95 14.84 -16.79 -1.70
C ASP A 95 13.61 -17.70 -1.69
N PRO A 96 13.65 -18.85 -0.98
CA PRO A 96 12.51 -19.74 -0.86
C PRO A 96 11.25 -19.11 -0.24
N GLY A 97 11.38 -17.98 0.46
CA GLY A 97 10.27 -17.21 1.01
C GLY A 97 9.64 -16.21 0.03
N SER A 98 10.25 -15.99 -1.13
CA SER A 98 9.79 -15.02 -2.13
C SER A 98 8.70 -15.58 -3.04
N HIS A 99 7.74 -14.74 -3.41
CA HIS A 99 6.75 -15.08 -4.45
C HIS A 99 7.39 -15.32 -5.82
N ALA A 100 8.61 -14.85 -6.07
CA ALA A 100 9.32 -15.03 -7.32
C ALA A 100 10.33 -16.20 -7.28
N PHE A 101 10.38 -16.97 -6.18
CA PHE A 101 11.31 -18.11 -6.04
C PHE A 101 11.20 -19.11 -7.19
N ARG A 102 9.97 -19.41 -7.61
CA ARG A 102 9.67 -20.35 -8.71
C ARG A 102 9.51 -19.64 -10.07
N GLY A 103 10.01 -18.42 -10.20
CA GLY A 103 9.92 -17.62 -11.41
C GLY A 103 8.65 -16.79 -11.54
N ARG A 104 8.45 -16.27 -12.75
CA ARG A 104 7.41 -15.28 -13.06
C ARG A 104 6.03 -15.91 -13.21
N THR A 105 5.03 -15.25 -12.64
CA THR A 105 3.61 -15.56 -12.77
C THR A 105 2.84 -14.27 -13.07
N ALA A 106 1.57 -14.38 -13.48
CA ALA A 106 0.72 -13.20 -13.65
C ALA A 106 0.61 -12.37 -12.35
N ARG A 107 0.55 -13.05 -11.19
CA ARG A 107 0.41 -12.41 -9.88
C ARG A 107 1.66 -11.66 -9.44
N ASN A 108 2.86 -12.20 -9.66
CA ASN A 108 4.11 -11.58 -9.20
C ASN A 108 4.80 -10.76 -10.30
N GLY A 109 4.18 -10.60 -11.47
CA GLY A 109 4.81 -10.01 -12.65
C GLY A 109 5.40 -8.62 -12.42
N VAL A 110 4.83 -7.83 -11.50
CA VAL A 110 5.34 -6.51 -11.10
C VAL A 110 6.67 -6.59 -10.39
N MET A 111 6.99 -7.68 -9.68
CA MET A 111 8.32 -7.86 -9.08
C MET A 111 9.44 -7.85 -10.13
N PHE A 112 9.14 -8.16 -11.40
CA PHE A 112 10.09 -8.15 -12.51
C PHE A 112 10.09 -6.82 -13.28
N ALA A 113 9.24 -5.87 -12.88
CA ALA A 113 9.15 -4.57 -13.53
C ALA A 113 10.31 -3.66 -13.09
N GLU A 114 10.22 -2.39 -13.46
CA GLU A 114 11.18 -1.39 -13.04
C GLU A 114 11.28 -1.27 -11.51
N PRO A 115 12.48 -1.01 -10.96
CA PRO A 115 12.62 -0.75 -9.53
C PRO A 115 11.89 0.53 -9.11
N GLY A 116 11.45 0.61 -7.86
CA GLY A 116 10.59 1.70 -7.36
C GLY A 116 9.11 1.55 -7.71
N ARG A 117 8.69 0.42 -8.29
CA ARG A 117 7.26 0.10 -8.47
C ARG A 117 6.68 -0.51 -7.19
N LEU A 118 5.42 -0.24 -6.89
CA LEU A 118 4.71 -0.95 -5.84
C LEU A 118 4.31 -2.35 -6.33
N TYR A 119 4.66 -3.39 -5.57
CA TYR A 119 4.06 -4.71 -5.71
C TYR A 119 3.04 -4.92 -4.60
N VAL A 120 1.76 -4.93 -4.96
CA VAL A 120 0.63 -5.11 -4.03
C VAL A 120 -0.07 -6.43 -4.30
N TYR A 121 -0.30 -7.21 -3.24
CA TYR A 121 -1.01 -8.49 -3.35
C TYR A 121 -1.93 -8.73 -2.15
N ARG A 122 -2.92 -9.62 -2.33
CA ARG A 122 -3.75 -10.13 -1.21
C ARG A 122 -3.10 -11.33 -0.53
N HIS A 123 -2.80 -11.21 0.75
CA HIS A 123 -2.38 -12.31 1.61
C HIS A 123 -3.62 -13.05 2.14
N LEU A 124 -3.68 -14.36 1.92
CA LEU A 124 -4.80 -15.25 2.29
C LEU A 124 -6.18 -14.74 1.83
N GLY A 125 -6.24 -13.97 0.74
CA GLY A 125 -7.47 -13.40 0.19
C GLY A 125 -8.05 -12.20 0.95
N LEU A 126 -7.53 -11.87 2.14
CA LEU A 126 -8.15 -10.92 3.07
C LEU A 126 -7.46 -9.55 3.09
N HIS A 127 -6.13 -9.53 3.12
CA HIS A 127 -5.38 -8.31 3.43
C HIS A 127 -4.38 -7.96 2.33
N HIS A 128 -4.25 -6.67 2.03
CA HIS A 128 -3.21 -6.21 1.12
C HIS A 128 -1.85 -6.16 1.83
N CYS A 129 -0.81 -6.53 1.10
CA CYS A 129 0.59 -6.35 1.49
C CYS A 129 1.26 -5.51 0.41
N VAL A 130 1.96 -4.46 0.81
CA VAL A 130 2.56 -3.47 -0.08
C VAL A 130 4.08 -3.63 -0.03
N ASN A 131 4.69 -3.80 -1.20
CA ASN A 131 6.12 -3.97 -1.35
C ASN A 131 6.66 -2.91 -2.32
N VAL A 132 7.92 -2.54 -2.20
CA VAL A 132 8.63 -1.70 -3.17
C VAL A 132 9.63 -2.57 -3.92
N VAL A 133 9.52 -2.61 -5.26
CA VAL A 133 10.40 -3.39 -6.13
C VAL A 133 11.82 -2.81 -6.09
N ALA A 134 12.79 -3.71 -5.97
CA ALA A 134 14.22 -3.42 -5.96
C ALA A 134 14.92 -4.25 -7.05
N GLN A 135 16.23 -4.06 -7.19
CA GLN A 135 17.08 -4.64 -8.24
C GLN A 135 16.73 -4.16 -9.67
N PRO A 136 17.63 -4.36 -10.65
CA PRO A 136 17.36 -4.00 -12.04
C PRO A 136 16.14 -4.75 -12.61
N THR A 137 15.47 -4.12 -13.58
CA THR A 137 14.34 -4.71 -14.32
C THR A 137 14.65 -6.14 -14.76
N GLY A 138 13.69 -7.05 -14.56
CA GLY A 138 13.85 -8.48 -14.85
C GLY A 138 14.48 -9.31 -13.73
N SER A 139 15.11 -8.68 -12.72
CA SER A 139 15.64 -9.37 -11.54
C SER A 139 14.68 -9.21 -10.36
N PRO A 140 13.85 -10.21 -10.03
CA PRO A 140 12.73 -9.98 -9.14
C PRO A 140 13.17 -9.84 -7.68
N ALA A 141 13.06 -8.65 -7.11
CA ALA A 141 13.24 -8.47 -5.67
C ALA A 141 12.33 -7.36 -5.15
N ALA A 142 11.91 -7.46 -3.90
CA ALA A 142 11.07 -6.43 -3.31
C ALA A 142 11.24 -6.36 -1.79
N VAL A 143 10.97 -5.17 -1.25
CA VAL A 143 10.92 -4.90 0.18
C VAL A 143 9.47 -4.76 0.61
N LEU A 144 8.99 -5.68 1.45
CA LEU A 144 7.70 -5.55 2.12
C LEU A 144 7.75 -4.43 3.15
N LEU A 145 6.84 -3.47 3.04
CA LEU A 145 6.61 -2.45 4.04
C LEU A 145 5.72 -3.04 5.14
N ARG A 146 6.30 -3.31 6.31
CA ARG A 146 5.61 -4.10 7.35
C ARG A 146 4.95 -3.27 8.40
N ALA A 147 5.63 -2.25 8.91
CA ALA A 147 5.05 -1.43 9.95
C ALA A 147 5.62 -0.02 9.93
N GLY A 148 4.88 0.90 10.53
CA GLY A 148 5.27 2.29 10.60
C GLY A 148 4.49 3.09 11.63
N GLU A 149 4.96 4.31 11.82
CA GLU A 149 4.31 5.37 12.57
C GLU A 149 3.57 6.28 11.59
N VAL A 150 2.31 6.59 11.86
CA VAL A 150 1.58 7.60 11.08
C VAL A 150 2.04 8.96 11.58
N VAL A 151 2.65 9.76 10.70
CA VAL A 151 3.22 11.07 11.06
C VAL A 151 2.42 12.23 10.49
N ASP A 152 1.52 11.95 9.53
CA ASP A 152 0.55 12.90 8.99
C ASP A 152 -0.70 12.17 8.49
N GLY A 153 -1.84 12.86 8.49
CA GLY A 153 -3.14 12.29 8.12
C GLY A 153 -3.69 11.29 9.13
N GLU A 154 -3.39 11.46 10.43
CA GLU A 154 -3.73 10.48 11.47
C GLU A 154 -5.24 10.23 11.61
N ASP A 155 -6.07 11.28 11.55
CA ASP A 155 -7.52 11.15 11.65
C ASP A 155 -8.08 10.31 10.48
N LEU A 156 -7.62 10.57 9.25
CA LEU A 156 -8.00 9.79 8.06
C LEU A 156 -7.51 8.34 8.16
N ALA A 157 -6.28 8.13 8.65
CA ALA A 157 -5.75 6.80 8.92
C ALA A 157 -6.60 6.04 9.94
N TRP A 158 -7.04 6.72 11.00
CA TRP A 158 -7.91 6.16 12.04
C TRP A 158 -9.25 5.74 11.46
N GLU A 159 -9.94 6.64 10.75
CA GLU A 159 -11.22 6.35 10.10
C GLU A 159 -11.14 5.16 9.14
N ARG A 160 -10.07 5.08 8.33
CA ARG A 160 -9.83 3.94 7.42
C ARG A 160 -9.67 2.63 8.17
N ARG A 161 -8.98 2.66 9.31
CA ARG A 161 -8.74 1.47 10.14
C ARG A 161 -10.01 1.02 10.87
N GLU A 162 -10.83 1.95 11.38
CA GLU A 162 -12.12 1.64 12.03
C GLU A 162 -13.12 0.98 11.07
N ARG A 163 -13.14 1.42 9.80
CA ARG A 163 -14.00 0.82 8.76
C ARG A 163 -13.79 -0.68 8.54
N VAL A 164 -12.61 -1.20 8.87
CA VAL A 164 -12.24 -2.61 8.62
C VAL A 164 -11.98 -3.41 9.89
N GLY A 165 -12.06 -2.79 11.07
CA GLY A 165 -11.86 -3.49 12.34
C GLY A 165 -11.53 -2.57 13.50
N VAL A 166 -11.13 -3.16 14.62
CA VAL A 166 -10.90 -2.43 15.88
C VAL A 166 -9.53 -1.73 15.89
N VAL A 167 -9.52 -0.51 16.44
CA VAL A 167 -8.32 0.31 16.68
C VAL A 167 -8.33 0.81 18.11
N ASP A 168 -7.37 0.32 18.91
CA ASP A 168 -7.33 0.65 20.34
C ASP A 168 -6.36 1.81 20.67
N SER A 169 -5.46 2.17 19.74
CA SER A 169 -4.51 3.27 19.93
C SER A 169 -3.82 3.67 18.63
N ARG A 170 -3.29 4.91 18.59
CA ARG A 170 -2.54 5.48 17.46
C ARG A 170 -1.35 4.61 17.04
N ARG A 171 -0.65 4.03 18.02
CA ARG A 171 0.45 3.08 17.81
C ARG A 171 0.06 1.88 16.93
N GLN A 172 -1.21 1.48 16.91
CA GLN A 172 -1.66 0.31 16.16
C GLN A 172 -2.04 0.62 14.71
N LEU A 173 -2.14 1.89 14.31
CA LEU A 173 -2.65 2.31 13.01
C LEU A 173 -1.93 1.62 11.84
N ALA A 174 -0.59 1.61 11.88
CA ALA A 174 0.25 0.97 10.86
C ALA A 174 1.16 -0.13 11.44
N ARG A 175 0.79 -0.74 12.57
CA ARG A 175 1.57 -1.81 13.23
C ARG A 175 1.29 -3.20 12.64
N GLY A 176 1.78 -3.43 11.42
CA GLY A 176 1.65 -4.69 10.68
C GLY A 176 1.25 -4.46 9.21
N PRO A 177 1.60 -5.37 8.28
CA PRO A 177 1.59 -5.08 6.84
C PRO A 177 0.19 -4.77 6.32
N ALA A 178 -0.80 -5.54 6.77
CA ALA A 178 -2.21 -5.30 6.46
C ALA A 178 -2.71 -3.94 6.97
N ARG A 179 -2.27 -3.56 8.17
CA ARG A 179 -2.69 -2.30 8.81
C ARG A 179 -2.06 -1.10 8.12
N LEU A 180 -0.78 -1.20 7.78
CA LEU A 180 -0.07 -0.21 6.99
C LEU A 180 -0.75 0.03 5.64
N ALA A 181 -1.13 -1.03 4.93
CA ALA A 181 -1.85 -0.91 3.66
C ALA A 181 -3.20 -0.17 3.82
N VAL A 182 -4.00 -0.55 4.81
CA VAL A 182 -5.31 0.10 5.10
C VAL A 182 -5.13 1.56 5.50
N CYS A 183 -4.18 1.84 6.39
CA CYS A 183 -3.87 3.19 6.88
C CYS A 183 -3.55 4.13 5.70
N LEU A 184 -2.65 3.68 4.83
CA LEU A 184 -2.30 4.43 3.61
C LEU A 184 -3.45 4.44 2.59
N GLY A 185 -4.46 3.58 2.71
CA GLY A 185 -5.51 3.44 1.70
C GLY A 185 -5.00 2.81 0.41
N LEU A 186 -4.03 1.89 0.51
CA LEU A 186 -3.45 1.18 -0.63
C LEU A 186 -4.12 -0.18 -0.84
N ASP A 187 -4.48 -0.48 -2.09
CA ASP A 187 -5.09 -1.74 -2.48
C ASP A 187 -4.52 -2.30 -3.80
N LEU A 188 -5.19 -3.31 -4.38
CA LEU A 188 -4.74 -3.94 -5.63
C LEU A 188 -4.69 -3.00 -6.83
N GLN A 189 -5.45 -1.90 -6.85
CA GLN A 189 -5.44 -0.91 -7.92
C GLN A 189 -4.12 -0.14 -7.96
N ASP A 190 -3.40 -0.07 -6.83
CA ASP A 190 -2.11 0.59 -6.72
C ASP A 190 -0.93 -0.33 -7.11
N ASN A 191 -1.20 -1.58 -7.51
CA ASN A 191 -0.17 -2.51 -7.97
C ASN A 191 0.48 -1.98 -9.27
N GLY A 192 1.78 -1.72 -9.23
CA GLY A 192 2.55 -1.10 -10.31
C GLY A 192 2.71 0.42 -10.18
N ALA A 193 2.13 1.05 -9.15
CA ALA A 193 2.32 2.49 -8.93
C ALA A 193 3.80 2.86 -8.77
N ASP A 194 4.17 4.05 -9.25
CA ASP A 194 5.53 4.56 -9.17
C ASP A 194 5.74 5.34 -7.88
N VAL A 195 6.76 5.00 -7.08
CA VAL A 195 7.07 5.74 -5.84
C VAL A 195 8.18 6.78 -6.03
N THR A 196 8.73 6.88 -7.25
CA THR A 196 9.87 7.76 -7.56
C THR A 196 9.45 9.16 -7.99
N GLU A 197 8.15 9.37 -8.26
CA GLU A 197 7.61 10.63 -8.76
C GLU A 197 7.21 11.55 -7.60
N PRO A 198 7.84 12.72 -7.41
CA PRO A 198 7.54 13.61 -6.27
C PRO A 198 6.07 14.05 -6.18
N GLU A 199 5.40 14.22 -7.32
CA GLU A 199 4.00 14.60 -7.48
C GLU A 199 3.06 13.38 -7.63
N GLY A 200 3.60 12.16 -7.52
CA GLY A 200 2.86 10.92 -7.69
C GLY A 200 1.76 10.70 -6.64
N ALA A 201 0.82 9.82 -6.96
CA ALA A 201 -0.22 9.41 -6.00
C ALA A 201 0.38 8.69 -4.79
N VAL A 202 1.52 8.01 -4.95
CA VAL A 202 2.30 7.46 -3.86
C VAL A 202 3.75 7.88 -4.05
N VAL A 203 4.41 8.32 -2.98
CA VAL A 203 5.81 8.74 -3.04
C VAL A 203 6.56 8.25 -1.82
N VAL A 204 7.81 7.86 -2.02
CA VAL A 204 8.74 7.53 -0.95
C VAL A 204 9.78 8.64 -0.80
N HIS A 205 9.92 9.16 0.41
CA HIS A 205 10.96 10.09 0.79
C HIS A 205 11.93 9.45 1.78
N ARG A 206 13.24 9.63 1.58
CA ARG A 206 14.26 9.16 2.51
C ARG A 206 14.91 10.30 3.28
N PRO A 207 15.22 10.14 4.57
CA PRO A 207 16.06 11.09 5.29
C PRO A 207 17.47 11.12 4.67
N GLY A 208 18.04 12.33 4.54
CA GLY A 208 19.30 12.55 3.83
C GLY A 208 20.53 11.86 4.46
N THR A 209 20.49 11.54 5.76
CA THR A 209 21.59 10.86 6.47
C THR A 209 21.06 10.12 7.70
N THR A 210 20.79 8.80 7.58
CA THR A 210 20.81 7.91 8.76
C THR A 210 20.76 6.45 8.31
N HIS A 211 21.80 5.68 8.63
CA HIS A 211 21.59 4.27 8.97
C HIS A 211 21.08 4.25 10.40
N ALA A 212 19.77 4.38 10.57
CA ALA A 212 19.16 4.30 11.88
C ALA A 212 19.54 2.95 12.53
N GLN A 213 19.78 2.98 13.85
CA GLN A 213 20.08 1.76 14.59
C GLN A 213 18.91 0.80 14.43
N HIS A 214 19.19 -0.36 13.87
CA HIS A 214 18.18 -1.37 13.57
C HIS A 214 18.63 -2.72 14.12
N ALA A 215 17.65 -3.59 14.34
CA ALA A 215 17.85 -4.99 14.61
C ALA A 215 17.36 -5.80 13.40
N THR A 216 17.74 -7.08 13.40
CA THR A 216 17.41 -8.01 12.32
C THR A 216 17.08 -9.39 12.87
N GLY A 217 16.36 -10.19 12.10
CA GLY A 217 15.90 -11.52 12.54
C GLY A 217 14.99 -12.21 11.54
N PRO A 218 14.29 -13.29 11.98
CA PRO A 218 13.43 -14.07 11.10
C PRO A 218 12.26 -13.24 10.58
N ARG A 219 11.88 -13.53 9.33
CA ARG A 219 10.68 -12.98 8.72
C ARG A 219 9.43 -13.58 9.36
N VAL A 220 8.40 -12.75 9.51
CA VAL A 220 7.13 -13.10 10.14
C VAL A 220 6.28 -13.88 9.16
N GLY A 221 5.71 -14.99 9.62
CA GLY A 221 4.78 -15.78 8.81
C GLY A 221 5.42 -16.56 7.65
N VAL A 222 6.76 -16.56 7.52
CA VAL A 222 7.48 -17.32 6.49
C VAL A 222 7.85 -18.70 7.01
N SER A 223 7.46 -19.75 6.29
CA SER A 223 7.72 -21.14 6.65
C SER A 223 8.95 -21.72 5.94
N GLY A 224 9.38 -22.91 6.38
CA GLY A 224 10.46 -23.66 5.76
C GLY A 224 11.80 -22.91 5.73
N THR A 225 12.63 -23.22 4.74
CA THR A 225 13.97 -22.66 4.57
C THR A 225 13.98 -21.14 4.50
N GLY A 226 12.99 -20.51 3.87
CA GLY A 226 12.90 -19.05 3.78
C GLY A 226 12.63 -18.37 5.14
N GLY A 227 12.08 -19.09 6.11
CA GLY A 227 11.83 -18.58 7.47
C GLY A 227 12.99 -18.74 8.43
N ASP A 228 14.08 -19.40 8.01
CA ASP A 228 15.24 -19.68 8.84
C ASP A 228 16.03 -18.39 9.13
N ALA A 229 16.12 -18.01 10.41
CA ALA A 229 16.85 -16.81 10.84
C ALA A 229 18.37 -16.90 10.66
N GLY A 230 18.96 -18.10 10.67
CA GLY A 230 20.40 -18.28 10.47
C GLY A 230 20.81 -18.08 9.02
N ARG A 231 19.87 -18.29 8.08
CA ARG A 231 20.11 -18.15 6.64
C ARG A 231 19.53 -16.87 6.06
N PHE A 232 18.34 -16.48 6.52
CA PHE A 232 17.56 -15.36 6.01
C PHE A 232 17.08 -14.46 7.17
N PRO A 233 18.01 -13.81 7.92
CA PRO A 233 17.66 -12.76 8.87
C PRO A 233 17.29 -11.49 8.08
N TRP A 234 16.24 -11.54 7.28
CA TRP A 234 15.92 -10.52 6.27
C TRP A 234 14.70 -9.69 6.65
N ARG A 235 14.30 -9.76 7.92
CA ARG A 235 13.44 -8.77 8.57
C ARG A 235 14.34 -7.73 9.22
N PHE A 236 14.01 -6.45 9.05
CA PHE A 236 14.74 -5.34 9.65
C PHE A 236 13.75 -4.41 10.35
N TRP A 237 14.12 -3.91 11.53
CA TRP A 237 13.29 -2.95 12.26
C TRP A 237 14.15 -2.01 13.09
N LEU A 238 13.64 -0.79 13.26
CA LEU A 238 14.25 0.21 14.13
C LEU A 238 14.18 -0.25 15.60
N GLN A 239 15.27 -0.10 16.34
CA GLN A 239 15.34 -0.53 17.74
C GLN A 239 14.46 0.36 18.63
N ASN A 240 13.84 -0.25 19.65
CA ASN A 240 12.98 0.43 20.63
C ASN A 240 11.77 1.18 20.04
N GLU A 241 11.40 0.90 18.78
CA GLU A 241 10.26 1.54 18.14
C GLU A 241 8.92 0.87 18.54
N PRO A 242 7.99 1.62 19.15
CA PRO A 242 6.73 1.06 19.67
C PRO A 242 5.77 0.60 18.55
N THR A 243 5.98 1.05 17.32
CA THR A 243 5.17 0.71 16.13
C THR A 243 5.64 -0.55 15.41
N VAL A 244 6.76 -1.17 15.81
CA VAL A 244 7.22 -2.44 15.24
C VAL A 244 6.22 -3.55 15.56
N SER A 245 5.83 -4.30 14.52
CA SER A 245 4.83 -5.37 14.63
C SER A 245 5.36 -6.56 15.44
N PRO A 246 4.49 -7.29 16.15
CA PRO A 246 4.93 -8.42 16.95
C PRO A 246 5.40 -9.57 16.03
N TYR A 247 6.46 -10.27 16.43
CA TYR A 247 6.87 -11.48 15.72
C TYR A 247 5.77 -12.55 15.83
N ARG A 248 5.51 -13.23 14.71
CA ARG A 248 4.66 -14.42 14.63
C ARG A 248 5.34 -15.43 13.72
N PRO A 249 5.62 -16.67 14.19
CA PRO A 249 6.12 -17.72 13.30
C PRO A 249 5.05 -18.07 12.26
N ALA A 250 5.46 -18.73 11.18
CA ALA A 250 4.50 -19.30 10.25
C ALA A 250 3.56 -20.27 10.96
N TYR A 251 2.28 -20.23 10.59
CA TYR A 251 1.30 -21.18 11.08
C TYR A 251 1.74 -22.59 10.66
N ARG A 252 2.01 -23.45 11.65
CA ARG A 252 2.12 -24.89 11.43
C ARG A 252 0.73 -25.46 11.68
N SER A 253 0.10 -26.03 10.66
CA SER A 253 -1.05 -26.89 10.92
C SER A 253 -0.61 -27.97 11.91
N PRO A 254 -1.40 -28.25 12.97
CA PRO A 254 -1.15 -29.44 13.78
C PRO A 254 -1.00 -30.63 12.84
N ALA A 255 0.03 -31.45 13.06
CA ALA A 255 0.09 -32.74 12.37
C ALA A 255 -1.24 -33.46 12.63
N PRO A 256 -1.81 -34.16 11.62
CA PRO A 256 -2.86 -35.13 11.91
C PRO A 256 -2.34 -36.01 13.05
N ALA A 257 -3.12 -36.17 14.12
CA ALA A 257 -2.77 -37.11 15.18
C ALA A 257 -2.48 -38.46 14.50
N ASP A 258 -1.32 -39.06 14.79
CA ASP A 258 -0.96 -40.37 14.28
C ASP A 258 -2.16 -41.29 14.50
N ALA A 259 -2.72 -41.80 13.39
CA ALA A 259 -3.70 -42.87 13.47
C ALA A 259 -3.02 -44.02 14.25
N PRO A 260 -3.69 -44.62 15.25
CA PRO A 260 -3.06 -45.67 16.03
C PRO A 260 -2.59 -46.79 15.11
N ASP A 261 -1.29 -47.06 15.15
CA ASP A 261 -0.69 -48.23 14.55
C ASP A 261 -1.39 -49.49 15.08
N GLY A 262 -1.86 -50.33 14.16
CA GLY A 262 -2.17 -51.72 14.47
C GLY A 262 -3.64 -52.09 14.42
N ALA A 263 -4.07 -52.56 13.25
CA ALA A 263 -4.92 -53.73 13.17
C ALA A 263 -4.52 -54.54 11.93
N THR A 264 -3.51 -55.39 12.10
CA THR A 264 -3.41 -56.62 11.30
C THR A 264 -4.67 -57.43 11.53
N ALA A 265 -5.46 -57.64 10.47
CA ALA A 265 -6.43 -58.72 10.43
C ALA A 265 -6.23 -59.48 9.12
N SER A 266 -5.46 -60.55 9.21
CA SER A 266 -5.59 -61.70 8.31
C SER A 266 -6.87 -62.46 8.68
N ALA A 267 -7.75 -62.66 7.70
CA ALA A 267 -8.54 -63.88 7.46
C ALA A 267 -9.26 -63.72 6.12
#